data_AF-A0A2M8ITZ3-F1
#
_entry.id   AF-A0A2M8ITZ3-F1
#
_cell.length_a   1.000
_cell.length_b   1.000
_cell.length_c   1.000
_cell.angle_alpha   90.00
_cell.angle_beta   90.00
_cell.angle_gamma   90.00
#
_symmetry.space_group_name_H-M   'P 1'
#
loop_
_entity.id
_entity.type
_entity.pdbx_description
1 polymer ?
#
loop_
_entity_poly.entity_id
_entity_poly.type
_entity_poly.pdbx_seq_one_letter_code
_entity_poly.pdbx_strand_id
1 'polypeptide(L)'
;MQSLLSNLQSLGRMRLALLGGTGLVLLLALFFGLRMVMAPDYVQLYSGLTPATASSVIDTLEQDGFRVQLSDSGSTISVPRESLPRARMALADQGLPSDGTPGWELFDDTSGLGMNSFLQRVNRLRAMEGELARSIQTIDGVAAARVHIVLPEREAFSRERPDPSASVIVRGAASRTISRRQGNAIRALVAAAVPDLSPMRVTVLSASGETILAEEGEGAAEVTLQSVRAGIEERMAQNITQILSARVGAGNARVQVSVDLNGERQVVRQQSFDPAQRVVRSTETTEESNEDRELAAGEVGVNGNIPAELADGADAEGGNSNTSERTREIVNYEIGKTESETIREPGEVRRLSVAVLVNGIYNIADNGEVDYAERDAEELARLEELVKSAVGFDEARGDIVSVDSLRFMDYSMDVGDPVRPSMGQLVSEHFGSILRGVMALALVTAILGFGVRPLMRQLQTAGPGTALAVAGGG
;
A
#
# COMPACT_ATOMS: atom_id res chain seq x y z
N MET A 1 -74.63 15.42 -31.02
CA MET A 1 -73.58 15.03 -32.00
C MET A 1 -74.14 14.71 -33.39
N GLN A 2 -75.34 14.14 -33.52
CA GLN A 2 -75.92 13.78 -34.83
C GLN A 2 -76.30 14.99 -35.72
N SER A 3 -76.72 16.13 -35.13
CA SER A 3 -77.04 17.37 -35.88
C SER A 3 -75.82 18.12 -36.42
N LEU A 4 -74.62 17.88 -35.88
CA LEU A 4 -73.36 18.42 -36.39
C LEU A 4 -72.83 17.61 -37.56
N LEU A 5 -73.01 16.29 -37.53
CA LEU A 5 -72.64 15.36 -38.60
C LEU A 5 -73.50 15.55 -39.85
N SER A 6 -74.80 15.83 -39.70
CA SER A 6 -75.70 16.10 -40.84
C SER A 6 -75.45 17.47 -41.50
N ASN A 7 -75.07 18.49 -40.71
CA ASN A 7 -74.66 19.80 -41.23
C ASN A 7 -73.28 19.80 -41.91
N LEU A 8 -72.41 18.85 -41.56
CA LEU A 8 -71.13 18.66 -42.25
C LEU A 8 -71.32 17.94 -43.60
N GLN A 9 -72.25 16.99 -43.70
CA GLN A 9 -72.52 16.26 -44.94
C GLN A 9 -73.30 17.08 -46.00
N SER A 10 -74.02 18.15 -45.62
CA SER A 10 -74.69 19.05 -46.56
C SER A 10 -73.74 20.06 -47.23
N LEU A 11 -72.52 20.21 -46.71
CA LEU A 11 -71.45 20.96 -47.33
C LEU A 11 -70.74 20.04 -48.33
N GLY A 12 -71.04 20.19 -49.62
CA GLY A 12 -70.50 19.35 -50.69
C GLY A 12 -68.98 19.09 -50.56
N ARG A 13 -68.53 17.91 -50.98
CA ARG A 13 -67.20 17.32 -50.72
C ARG A 13 -66.00 18.30 -50.78
N MET A 14 -66.07 19.31 -51.65
CA MET A 14 -65.06 20.36 -51.77
C MET A 14 -64.97 21.31 -50.55
N ARG A 15 -66.09 21.71 -49.93
CA ARG A 15 -66.09 22.58 -48.74
C ARG A 15 -65.63 21.83 -47.48
N LEU A 16 -65.96 20.54 -47.37
CA LEU A 16 -65.46 19.66 -46.30
C LEU A 16 -63.95 19.44 -46.39
N ALA A 17 -63.41 19.22 -47.59
CA ALA A 17 -61.97 19.10 -47.80
C ALA A 17 -61.22 20.41 -47.47
N LEU A 18 -61.80 21.57 -47.81
CA LEU A 18 -61.22 22.88 -47.51
C LEU A 18 -61.22 23.18 -46.00
N LEU A 19 -62.29 22.81 -45.28
CA LEU A 19 -62.41 22.99 -43.83
C LEU A 19 -61.54 22.00 -43.04
N GLY A 20 -61.36 20.77 -43.53
CA GLY A 20 -60.39 19.81 -43.00
C GLY A 20 -58.94 20.26 -43.23
N GLY A 21 -58.65 20.83 -44.40
CA GLY A 21 -57.33 21.39 -44.73
C GLY A 21 -56.95 22.58 -43.84
N THR A 22 -57.87 23.53 -43.61
CA THR A 22 -57.61 24.67 -42.72
C THR A 22 -57.48 24.24 -41.25
N GLY A 23 -58.26 23.25 -40.81
CA GLY A 23 -58.10 22.65 -39.48
C GLY A 23 -56.74 21.98 -39.27
N LEU A 24 -56.24 21.27 -40.27
CA LEU A 24 -54.91 20.66 -40.23
C LEU A 24 -53.79 21.72 -40.19
N VAL A 25 -53.89 22.77 -41.01
CA VAL A 25 -52.91 23.86 -41.02
C VAL A 25 -52.89 24.62 -39.69
N LEU A 26 -54.06 24.88 -39.09
CA LEU A 26 -54.14 25.50 -37.76
C LEU A 26 -53.55 24.59 -36.68
N LEU A 27 -53.79 23.27 -36.73
CA LEU A 27 -53.19 22.33 -35.80
C LEU A 27 -51.68 22.24 -35.95
N LEU A 28 -51.16 22.26 -37.18
CA LEU A 28 -49.72 22.29 -37.45
C LEU A 28 -49.10 23.60 -36.99
N ALA A 29 -49.70 24.75 -37.31
CA ALA A 29 -49.23 26.06 -36.86
C ALA A 29 -49.24 26.17 -35.32
N LEU A 30 -50.27 25.64 -34.67
CA LEU A 30 -50.34 25.55 -33.21
C LEU A 30 -49.25 24.62 -32.65
N PHE A 31 -49.06 23.44 -33.23
CA PHE A 31 -48.03 22.48 -32.82
C PHE A 31 -46.60 23.05 -32.97
N PHE A 32 -46.29 23.69 -34.09
CA PHE A 32 -45.00 24.33 -34.33
C PHE A 32 -44.82 25.59 -33.46
N GLY A 33 -45.88 26.38 -33.25
CA GLY A 33 -45.86 27.54 -32.36
C GLY A 33 -45.59 27.15 -30.90
N LEU A 34 -46.26 26.10 -30.40
CA LEU A 34 -46.02 25.54 -29.07
C LEU A 34 -44.61 24.95 -28.94
N ARG A 35 -44.11 24.27 -29.97
CA ARG A 35 -42.72 23.78 -30.00
C ARG A 35 -41.69 24.90 -29.90
N MET A 36 -41.92 26.03 -30.56
CA MET A 36 -41.01 27.18 -30.54
C MET A 36 -41.02 27.88 -29.18
N VAL A 37 -42.19 28.00 -28.54
CA VAL A 37 -42.33 28.62 -27.22
C VAL A 37 -41.79 27.73 -26.08
N MET A 38 -41.82 26.41 -26.26
CA MET A 38 -41.34 25.43 -25.27
C MET A 38 -39.86 25.05 -25.43
N ALA A 39 -39.10 25.72 -26.31
CA ALA A 39 -37.68 25.47 -26.45
C ALA A 39 -36.91 26.06 -25.25
N PRO A 40 -36.13 25.27 -24.49
CA PRO A 40 -35.36 25.79 -23.36
C PRO A 40 -34.25 26.74 -23.83
N ASP A 41 -34.13 27.89 -23.18
CA ASP A 41 -33.09 28.89 -23.41
C ASP A 41 -31.80 28.45 -22.68
N TYR A 42 -30.73 28.16 -23.43
CA TYR A 42 -29.46 27.72 -22.86
C TYR A 42 -28.57 28.93 -22.58
N VAL A 43 -28.04 28.99 -21.35
CA VAL A 43 -27.14 30.04 -20.89
C VAL A 43 -25.79 29.42 -20.53
N GLN A 44 -24.71 30.13 -20.87
CA GLN A 44 -23.35 29.73 -20.55
C GLN A 44 -23.14 29.68 -19.03
N LEU A 45 -22.66 28.53 -18.54
CA LEU A 45 -22.32 28.32 -17.14
C LEU A 45 -20.86 28.70 -16.87
N TYR A 46 -19.93 28.13 -17.65
CA TYR A 46 -18.50 28.37 -17.60
C TYR A 46 -17.88 28.45 -19.01
N SER A 47 -16.75 29.14 -19.11
CA SER A 47 -16.01 29.40 -20.36
C SER A 47 -14.51 29.23 -20.12
N GLY A 48 -13.78 28.73 -21.12
CA GLY A 48 -12.32 28.61 -21.04
C GLY A 48 -11.84 27.41 -20.21
N LEU A 49 -12.69 26.39 -20.05
CA LEU A 49 -12.32 25.18 -19.33
C LEU A 49 -11.32 24.33 -20.14
N THR A 50 -10.38 23.68 -19.45
CA THR A 50 -9.56 22.64 -20.06
C THR A 50 -10.43 21.42 -20.40
N PRO A 51 -10.06 20.59 -21.40
CA PRO A 51 -10.85 19.41 -21.77
C PRO A 51 -11.09 18.43 -20.60
N ALA A 52 -10.13 18.31 -19.68
CA ALA A 52 -10.24 17.44 -18.50
C ALA A 52 -11.16 18.03 -17.42
N THR A 53 -11.12 19.35 -17.18
CA THR A 53 -12.07 20.02 -16.28
C THR A 53 -13.47 20.03 -16.88
N ALA A 54 -13.58 20.19 -18.21
CA ALA A 54 -14.85 20.17 -18.91
C ALA A 54 -15.55 18.81 -18.79
N SER A 55 -14.81 17.69 -18.94
CA SER A 55 -15.39 16.35 -18.79
C SER A 55 -15.88 16.09 -17.36
N SER A 56 -15.10 16.46 -16.33
CA SER A 56 -15.54 16.25 -14.94
C SER A 56 -16.77 17.07 -14.57
N VAL A 57 -16.86 18.31 -15.07
CA VAL A 57 -18.05 19.17 -14.88
C VAL A 57 -19.27 18.61 -15.60
N ILE A 58 -19.12 18.07 -16.81
CA ILE A 58 -20.21 17.42 -17.55
C ILE A 58 -20.67 16.16 -16.81
N ASP A 59 -19.77 15.26 -16.46
CA ASP A 59 -20.08 14.01 -15.77
C ASP A 59 -20.86 14.27 -14.47
N THR A 60 -20.45 15.28 -13.71
CA THR A 60 -21.10 15.69 -12.47
C THR A 60 -22.51 16.22 -12.71
N LEU A 61 -22.66 17.14 -13.66
CA LEU A 61 -23.96 17.73 -13.98
C LEU A 61 -24.93 16.70 -14.58
N GLU A 62 -24.45 15.76 -15.39
CA GLU A 62 -25.26 14.68 -15.95
C GLU A 62 -25.68 13.67 -14.87
N GLN A 63 -24.79 13.33 -13.92
CA GLN A 63 -25.12 12.49 -12.77
C GLN A 63 -26.24 13.10 -11.91
N ASP A 64 -26.20 14.42 -11.72
CA ASP A 64 -27.23 15.16 -10.99
C ASP A 64 -28.50 15.45 -11.83
N GLY A 65 -28.56 14.94 -13.07
CA GLY A 65 -29.73 14.98 -13.94
C GLY A 65 -29.93 16.29 -14.70
N PHE A 66 -28.92 17.15 -14.79
CA PHE A 66 -28.97 18.36 -15.59
C PHE A 66 -28.74 18.06 -17.07
N ARG A 67 -29.41 18.81 -17.96
CA ARG A 67 -29.17 18.75 -19.40
C ARG A 67 -28.06 19.73 -19.75
N VAL A 68 -26.94 19.21 -20.24
CA VAL A 68 -25.73 19.99 -20.53
C VAL A 68 -25.52 20.06 -22.04
N GLN A 69 -25.06 21.21 -22.55
CA GLN A 69 -24.58 21.35 -23.92
C GLN A 69 -23.13 21.84 -23.90
N LEU A 70 -22.30 21.17 -24.70
CA LEU A 70 -20.92 21.55 -24.95
C LEU A 70 -20.85 22.34 -26.27
N SER A 71 -20.15 23.47 -26.26
CA SER A 71 -19.85 24.19 -27.50
C SER A 71 -18.90 23.40 -28.40
N ASP A 72 -18.89 23.68 -29.70
CA ASP A 72 -17.97 23.04 -30.67
C ASP A 72 -16.47 23.22 -30.29
N SER A 73 -16.16 24.21 -29.45
CA SER A 73 -14.81 24.46 -28.93
C SER A 73 -14.41 23.60 -27.72
N GLY A 74 -15.32 22.79 -27.16
CA GLY A 74 -15.07 21.92 -26.01
C GLY A 74 -14.75 22.63 -24.69
N SER A 75 -14.75 23.96 -24.69
CA SER A 75 -14.28 24.82 -23.59
C SER A 75 -15.39 25.62 -22.92
N THR A 76 -16.62 25.54 -23.44
CA THR A 76 -17.79 26.25 -22.93
C THR A 76 -18.92 25.28 -22.65
N ILE A 77 -19.43 25.33 -21.42
CA ILE A 77 -20.54 24.49 -20.95
C ILE A 77 -21.76 25.38 -20.75
N SER A 78 -22.89 24.98 -21.32
CA SER A 78 -24.16 25.69 -21.25
C SER A 78 -25.26 24.82 -20.64
N VAL A 79 -26.14 25.43 -19.85
CA VAL A 79 -27.28 24.77 -19.18
C VAL A 79 -28.56 25.59 -19.37
N PRO A 80 -29.77 24.99 -19.28
CA PRO A 80 -31.03 25.73 -19.34
C PRO A 80 -31.08 26.85 -18.29
N ARG A 81 -31.57 28.03 -18.66
CA ARG A 81 -31.60 29.23 -17.80
C ARG A 81 -32.22 28.96 -16.43
N GLU A 82 -33.29 28.17 -16.37
CA GLU A 82 -33.97 27.82 -15.12
C GLU A 82 -33.12 26.96 -14.17
N SER A 83 -32.13 26.24 -14.70
CA SER A 83 -31.27 25.31 -13.95
C SER A 83 -29.94 25.92 -13.50
N LEU A 84 -29.58 27.10 -14.01
CA LEU A 84 -28.29 27.75 -13.78
C LEU A 84 -27.90 27.87 -12.29
N PRO A 85 -28.76 28.35 -11.37
CA PRO A 85 -28.39 28.46 -9.96
C PRO A 85 -28.19 27.10 -9.28
N ARG A 86 -29.00 26.10 -9.66
CA ARG A 86 -28.91 24.74 -9.10
C ARG A 86 -27.67 24.01 -9.60
N ALA A 87 -27.35 24.15 -10.89
CA ALA A 87 -26.13 23.63 -11.49
C ALA A 87 -24.88 24.22 -10.84
N ARG A 88 -24.86 25.53 -10.55
CA ARG A 88 -23.75 26.16 -9.81
C ARG A 88 -23.60 25.61 -8.40
N MET A 89 -24.70 25.41 -7.69
CA MET A 89 -24.68 24.88 -6.34
C MET A 89 -24.16 23.43 -6.32
N ALA A 90 -24.64 22.59 -7.25
CA ALA A 90 -24.19 21.20 -7.39
C ALA A 90 -22.68 21.10 -7.69
N LEU A 91 -22.15 21.97 -8.57
CA LEU A 91 -20.72 22.02 -8.83
C LEU A 91 -19.92 22.56 -7.64
N ALA A 92 -20.45 23.54 -6.92
CA ALA A 92 -19.81 24.10 -5.73
C ALA A 92 -19.68 23.06 -4.60
N ASP A 93 -20.68 22.20 -4.42
CA ASP A 93 -20.66 21.11 -3.42
C ASP A 93 -19.51 20.12 -3.69
N GLN A 94 -19.13 19.95 -4.96
CA GLN A 94 -18.03 19.08 -5.39
C GLN A 94 -16.71 19.83 -5.61
N GLY A 95 -16.66 21.13 -5.33
CA GLY A 95 -15.45 21.96 -5.51
C GLY A 95 -15.04 22.15 -6.97
N LEU A 96 -15.99 22.07 -7.91
CA LEU A 96 -15.77 22.27 -9.34
C LEU A 96 -16.12 23.71 -9.77
N PRO A 97 -15.40 24.29 -10.75
CA PRO A 97 -14.27 23.73 -11.49
C PRO A 97 -13.01 23.66 -10.64
N SER A 98 -12.39 22.47 -10.58
CA SER A 98 -11.13 22.24 -9.88
C SER A 98 -9.96 22.60 -10.80
N ASP A 99 -9.85 23.87 -11.15
CA ASP A 99 -8.60 24.34 -11.74
C ASP A 99 -7.58 24.33 -10.60
N GLY A 100 -6.70 23.32 -10.60
CA GLY A 100 -5.77 23.08 -9.50
C GLY A 100 -5.02 24.36 -9.12
N THR A 101 -4.74 24.53 -7.82
CA THR A 101 -3.94 25.66 -7.35
C THR A 101 -2.67 25.79 -8.19
N PRO A 102 -2.42 26.95 -8.83
CA PRO A 102 -1.23 27.13 -9.65
C PRO A 102 0.01 26.82 -8.81
N GLY A 103 0.74 25.79 -9.20
CA GLY A 103 1.97 25.40 -8.53
C GLY A 103 3.14 26.25 -9.03
N TRP A 104 4.24 25.59 -9.35
CA TRP A 104 5.41 26.23 -9.96
C TRP A 104 5.19 26.69 -11.42
N GLU A 105 4.00 26.47 -11.98
CA GLU A 105 3.60 26.82 -13.34
C GLU A 105 3.60 28.34 -13.56
N LEU A 106 3.38 29.14 -12.51
CA LEU A 106 3.45 30.60 -12.56
C LEU A 106 4.85 31.12 -12.97
N PHE A 107 5.90 30.31 -12.79
CA PHE A 107 7.28 30.68 -13.14
C PHE A 107 7.67 30.31 -14.58
N ASP A 108 6.84 29.53 -15.29
CA ASP A 108 7.14 29.05 -16.64
C ASP A 108 6.92 30.15 -17.71
N ASP A 109 6.00 31.10 -17.46
CA ASP A 109 5.68 32.18 -18.39
C ASP A 109 6.76 33.27 -18.48
N THR A 110 7.73 33.28 -17.57
CA THR A 110 8.85 34.25 -17.60
C THR A 110 10.00 33.76 -18.49
N SER A 111 9.71 33.58 -19.78
CA SER A 111 10.72 33.38 -20.83
C SER A 111 11.46 34.69 -21.15
N GLY A 112 12.15 35.25 -20.16
CA GLY A 112 13.00 36.43 -20.29
C GLY A 112 14.48 36.05 -20.37
N LEU A 113 15.21 36.60 -21.33
CA LEU A 113 16.64 36.38 -21.59
C LEU A 113 17.49 36.33 -20.30
N GLY A 114 17.97 35.12 -19.95
CA GLY A 114 18.86 34.85 -18.83
C GLY A 114 18.29 33.82 -17.87
N MET A 115 18.51 32.52 -18.14
CA MET A 115 18.16 31.46 -17.19
C MET A 115 18.93 31.69 -15.88
N ASN A 116 18.27 32.16 -14.83
CA ASN A 116 18.84 32.21 -13.49
C ASN A 116 19.18 30.76 -13.06
N SER A 117 20.32 30.56 -12.41
CA SER A 117 20.73 29.27 -11.83
C SER A 117 19.62 28.64 -10.96
N PHE A 118 18.79 29.47 -10.32
CA PHE A 118 17.60 29.04 -9.59
C PHE A 118 16.56 28.35 -10.48
N LEU A 119 16.19 28.95 -11.63
CA LEU A 119 15.23 28.37 -12.57
C LEU A 119 15.75 27.06 -13.19
N GLN A 120 17.04 26.97 -13.48
CA GLN A 120 17.65 25.72 -13.94
C GLN A 120 17.52 24.59 -12.92
N ARG A 121 17.71 24.89 -11.62
CA ARG A 121 17.55 23.91 -10.54
C ARG A 121 16.11 23.48 -10.37
N VAL A 122 15.16 24.42 -10.38
CA VAL A 122 13.72 24.12 -10.30
C VAL A 122 13.27 23.23 -11.46
N ASN A 123 13.69 23.57 -12.68
CA ASN A 123 13.36 22.77 -13.87
C ASN A 123 13.99 21.38 -13.82
N ARG A 124 15.23 21.25 -13.34
CA ARG A 124 15.88 19.95 -13.13
C ARG A 124 15.14 19.11 -12.09
N LEU A 125 14.76 19.70 -10.95
CA LEU A 125 14.01 19.02 -9.90
C LEU A 125 12.66 18.51 -10.43
N ARG A 126 11.90 19.38 -11.12
CA ARG A 126 10.62 19.02 -11.75
C ARG A 126 10.78 17.89 -12.76
N ALA A 127 11.82 17.95 -13.59
CA ALA A 127 12.10 16.90 -14.57
C ALA A 127 12.40 15.55 -13.88
N MET A 128 13.17 15.56 -12.78
CA MET A 128 13.45 14.34 -12.01
C MET A 128 12.19 13.77 -11.36
N GLU A 129 11.36 14.59 -10.72
CA GLU A 129 10.10 14.18 -10.11
C GLU A 129 9.13 13.59 -11.15
N GLY A 130 9.00 14.24 -12.30
CA GLY A 130 8.15 13.78 -13.40
C GLY A 130 8.64 12.47 -14.03
N GLU A 131 9.94 12.31 -14.21
CA GLU A 131 10.52 11.10 -14.77
C GLU A 131 10.43 9.90 -13.82
N LEU A 132 10.61 10.15 -12.51
CA LEU A 132 10.39 9.13 -11.49
C LEU A 132 8.92 8.74 -11.40
N ALA A 133 8.00 9.71 -11.47
CA ALA A 133 6.57 9.42 -11.50
C ALA A 133 6.20 8.53 -12.70
N ARG A 134 6.73 8.80 -13.89
CA ARG A 134 6.53 7.96 -15.09
C ARG A 134 7.15 6.57 -14.93
N SER A 135 8.35 6.48 -14.37
CA SER A 135 9.03 5.21 -14.11
C SER A 135 8.25 4.33 -13.13
N ILE A 136 7.73 4.92 -12.05
CA ILE A 136 6.93 4.20 -11.04
C ILE A 136 5.60 3.70 -11.64
N GLN A 137 5.00 4.44 -12.57
CA GLN A 137 3.78 4.01 -13.27
C GLN A 137 3.99 2.78 -14.17
N THR A 138 5.23 2.44 -14.53
CA THR A 138 5.52 1.21 -15.29
C THR A 138 5.44 -0.06 -14.43
N ILE A 139 5.43 0.10 -13.09
CA ILE A 139 5.32 -1.01 -12.15
C ILE A 139 3.89 -1.56 -12.20
N ASP A 140 3.76 -2.88 -12.35
CA ASP A 140 2.45 -3.54 -12.39
C ASP A 140 1.62 -3.20 -11.15
N GLY A 141 0.35 -2.88 -11.39
CA GLY A 141 -0.61 -2.47 -10.36
C GLY A 141 -0.56 -1.00 -9.96
N VAL A 142 0.36 -0.18 -10.48
CA VAL A 142 0.39 1.27 -10.24
C VAL A 142 -0.33 2.02 -11.36
N ALA A 143 -1.42 2.73 -11.04
CA ALA A 143 -2.16 3.55 -12.01
C ALA A 143 -1.65 4.99 -12.11
N ALA A 144 -1.23 5.57 -10.98
CA ALA A 144 -0.68 6.91 -10.94
C ALA A 144 0.34 7.02 -9.80
N ALA A 145 1.33 7.88 -9.99
CA ALA A 145 2.34 8.18 -8.99
C ALA A 145 2.65 9.68 -8.99
N ARG A 146 2.91 10.23 -7.80
CA ARG A 146 3.46 11.57 -7.59
C ARG A 146 4.68 11.46 -6.69
N VAL A 147 5.73 12.17 -7.05
CA VAL A 147 7.01 12.13 -6.34
C VAL A 147 7.35 13.56 -5.94
N HIS A 148 7.72 13.75 -4.69
CA HIS A 148 8.23 15.00 -4.15
C HIS A 148 9.63 14.75 -3.60
N ILE A 149 10.61 15.51 -4.07
CA ILE A 149 12.01 15.36 -3.67
C ILE A 149 12.45 16.66 -2.99
N VAL A 150 13.05 16.53 -1.82
CA VAL A 150 13.66 17.65 -1.10
C VAL A 150 15.17 17.52 -1.25
N LEU A 151 15.75 18.40 -2.05
CA LEU A 151 17.20 18.56 -2.22
C LEU A 151 17.65 19.77 -1.42
N PRO A 152 18.29 19.60 -0.25
CA PRO A 152 18.70 20.75 0.54
C PRO A 152 19.91 21.45 -0.08
N GLU A 153 20.00 22.76 0.17
CA GLU A 153 21.10 23.58 -0.31
C GLU A 153 22.32 23.46 0.61
N ARG A 154 23.53 23.49 0.01
CA ARG A 154 24.76 23.59 0.80
C ARG A 154 24.92 25.02 1.27
N GLU A 155 24.83 25.24 2.57
CA GLU A 155 25.30 26.49 3.15
C GLU A 155 26.82 26.62 2.91
N ALA A 156 27.27 27.80 2.46
CA ALA A 156 28.66 28.03 2.03
C ALA A 156 29.72 27.82 3.14
N PHE A 157 29.29 27.65 4.39
CA PHE A 157 30.16 27.52 5.56
C PHE A 157 29.78 26.37 6.50
N SER A 158 28.75 25.57 6.18
CA SER A 158 28.42 24.40 7.00
C SER A 158 29.31 23.21 6.63
N ARG A 159 29.85 22.54 7.65
CA ARG A 159 30.58 21.26 7.50
C ARG A 159 29.62 20.10 7.27
N GLU A 160 28.36 20.26 7.69
CA GLU A 160 27.30 19.27 7.58
C GLU A 160 26.34 19.66 6.47
N ARG A 161 26.13 18.76 5.52
CA ARG A 161 25.08 18.88 4.53
C ARG A 161 23.90 18.06 5.04
N PRO A 162 22.70 18.63 5.23
CA PRO A 162 21.52 17.82 5.51
C PRO A 162 21.26 16.84 4.35
N ASP A 163 20.81 15.63 4.67
CA ASP A 163 20.53 14.62 3.67
C ASP A 163 19.25 14.95 2.89
N PRO A 164 19.18 14.59 1.60
CA PRO A 164 17.95 14.70 0.84
C PRO A 164 16.89 13.71 1.35
N SER A 165 15.62 14.03 1.09
CA SER A 165 14.48 13.18 1.42
C SER A 165 13.49 13.14 0.26
N ALA A 166 12.65 12.10 0.23
CA ALA A 166 11.62 11.99 -0.79
C ALA A 166 10.31 11.42 -0.23
N SER A 167 9.20 11.89 -0.80
CA SER A 167 7.86 11.37 -0.53
C SER A 167 7.22 10.93 -1.83
N VAL A 168 6.70 9.71 -1.85
CA VAL A 168 6.08 9.10 -3.01
C VAL A 168 4.64 8.76 -2.68
N ILE A 169 3.70 9.29 -3.45
CA ILE A 169 2.28 8.96 -3.36
C ILE A 169 1.92 8.10 -4.56
N VAL A 170 1.39 6.91 -4.30
CA VAL A 170 0.98 5.95 -5.33
C VAL A 170 -0.49 5.61 -5.27
N ARG A 171 -1.11 5.46 -6.43
CA ARG A 171 -2.48 5.00 -6.60
C ARG A 171 -2.48 3.66 -7.31
N GLY A 172 -3.11 2.65 -6.71
CA GLY A 172 -3.26 1.35 -7.32
C GLY A 172 -4.28 1.32 -8.46
N ALA A 173 -4.08 0.43 -9.43
CA ALA A 173 -5.02 0.19 -10.51
C ALA A 173 -6.24 -0.63 -10.04
N ALA A 174 -7.45 -0.24 -10.47
CA ALA A 174 -8.70 -0.98 -10.23
C ALA A 174 -8.93 -1.36 -8.75
N SER A 175 -8.73 -0.41 -7.84
CA SER A 175 -8.88 -0.60 -6.39
C SER A 175 -7.95 -1.66 -5.77
N ARG A 176 -6.88 -2.09 -6.46
CA ARG A 176 -5.84 -2.92 -5.84
C ARG A 176 -5.02 -2.09 -4.86
N THR A 177 -4.74 -2.67 -3.70
CA THR A 177 -3.81 -2.11 -2.72
C THR A 177 -2.38 -2.36 -3.15
N ILE A 178 -1.48 -1.39 -2.93
CA ILE A 178 -0.06 -1.55 -3.20
C ILE A 178 0.56 -2.39 -2.08
N SER A 179 1.21 -3.50 -2.44
CA SER A 179 1.88 -4.37 -1.46
C SER A 179 3.15 -3.72 -0.90
N ARG A 180 3.55 -4.08 0.33
CA ARG A 180 4.85 -3.67 0.91
C ARG A 180 6.04 -4.02 0.00
N ARG A 181 5.97 -5.14 -0.74
CA ARG A 181 7.00 -5.55 -1.70
C ARG A 181 7.14 -4.52 -2.83
N GLN A 182 6.02 -4.08 -3.40
CA GLN A 182 6.01 -3.01 -4.41
C GLN A 182 6.48 -1.69 -3.81
N GLY A 183 6.06 -1.35 -2.59
CA GLY A 183 6.58 -0.19 -1.86
C GLY A 183 8.10 -0.21 -1.74
N ASN A 184 8.70 -1.36 -1.38
CA ASN A 184 10.15 -1.49 -1.24
C ASN A 184 10.88 -1.33 -2.58
N ALA A 185 10.30 -1.84 -3.66
CA ALA A 185 10.84 -1.65 -5.00
C ALA A 185 10.81 -0.17 -5.42
N ILE A 186 9.70 0.52 -5.14
CA ILE A 186 9.54 1.96 -5.40
C ILE A 186 10.58 2.77 -4.61
N ARG A 187 10.73 2.47 -3.33
CA ARG A 187 11.73 3.08 -2.45
C ARG A 187 13.15 2.90 -2.97
N ALA A 188 13.51 1.69 -3.37
CA ALA A 188 14.83 1.39 -3.93
C ALA A 188 15.08 2.12 -5.26
N LEU A 189 14.07 2.20 -6.13
CA LEU A 189 14.15 2.93 -7.39
C LEU A 189 14.42 4.44 -7.16
N VAL A 190 13.67 5.06 -6.25
CA VAL A 190 13.81 6.49 -5.94
C VAL A 190 15.16 6.78 -5.28
N ALA A 191 15.58 5.98 -4.32
CA ALA A 191 16.88 6.13 -3.67
C ALA A 191 18.05 5.97 -4.65
N ALA A 192 17.95 5.06 -5.63
CA ALA A 192 18.97 4.89 -6.65
C ALA A 192 19.01 6.04 -7.68
N ALA A 193 17.88 6.73 -7.89
CA ALA A 193 17.77 7.78 -8.90
C ALA A 193 18.14 9.19 -8.39
N VAL A 194 18.10 9.41 -7.06
CA VAL A 194 18.42 10.70 -6.45
C VAL A 194 19.80 10.63 -5.77
N PRO A 195 20.75 11.52 -6.12
CA PRO A 195 22.06 11.54 -5.48
C PRO A 195 21.97 11.73 -3.97
N ASP A 196 22.83 11.02 -3.23
CA ASP A 196 22.96 11.10 -1.77
C ASP A 196 21.66 10.75 -0.99
N LEU A 197 20.64 10.17 -1.64
CA LEU A 197 19.38 9.79 -1.00
C LEU A 197 19.44 8.39 -0.39
N SER A 198 19.40 8.31 0.93
CA SER A 198 19.25 7.04 1.63
C SER A 198 17.86 6.45 1.41
N PRO A 199 17.72 5.13 1.14
CA PRO A 199 16.43 4.46 1.06
C PRO A 199 15.56 4.67 2.31
N MET A 200 16.18 4.81 3.48
CA MET A 200 15.46 5.00 4.75
C MET A 200 14.70 6.33 4.80
N ARG A 201 15.12 7.35 4.02
CA ARG A 201 14.52 8.69 3.95
C ARG A 201 13.47 8.84 2.84
N VAL A 202 12.94 7.72 2.35
CA VAL A 202 11.91 7.69 1.33
C VAL A 202 10.63 7.10 1.92
N THR A 203 9.62 7.96 2.02
CA THR A 203 8.29 7.56 2.50
C THR A 203 7.40 7.23 1.30
N VAL A 204 6.66 6.11 1.38
CA VAL A 204 5.72 5.67 0.33
C VAL A 204 4.32 5.59 0.90
N LEU A 205 3.42 6.37 0.32
CA LEU A 205 2.03 6.57 0.73
C LEU A 205 1.08 6.08 -0.36
N SER A 206 -0.03 5.49 0.05
CA SER A 206 -1.16 5.23 -0.84
C SER A 206 -2.00 6.51 -1.01
N ALA A 207 -2.63 6.68 -2.17
CA ALA A 207 -3.59 7.75 -2.42
C ALA A 207 -4.81 7.71 -1.49
N SER A 208 -5.06 6.59 -0.80
CA SER A 208 -6.08 6.46 0.26
C SER A 208 -5.66 7.06 1.61
N GLY A 209 -4.41 7.54 1.75
CA GLY A 209 -3.87 8.05 3.02
C GLY A 209 -3.20 6.98 3.89
N GLU A 210 -3.14 5.73 3.44
CA GLU A 210 -2.41 4.65 4.11
C GLU A 210 -0.90 4.78 3.88
N THR A 211 -0.10 4.68 4.94
CA THR A 211 1.36 4.62 4.84
C THR A 211 1.81 3.19 4.55
N ILE A 212 2.34 2.95 3.35
CA ILE A 212 2.82 1.64 2.93
C ILE A 212 4.22 1.40 3.52
N LEU A 213 5.07 2.42 3.43
CA LEU A 213 6.40 2.47 4.03
C LEU A 213 6.63 3.84 4.65
N ALA A 214 6.91 3.88 5.94
CA ALA A 214 7.34 5.07 6.64
C ALA A 214 8.88 5.22 6.56
N GLU A 215 9.37 6.43 6.80
CA GLU A 215 10.77 6.65 7.18
C GLU A 215 11.09 5.80 8.42
N GLU A 216 12.17 5.03 8.37
CA GLU A 216 12.60 4.18 9.48
C GLU A 216 13.18 5.06 10.61
N GLY A 217 12.30 5.58 11.46
CA GLY A 217 12.64 6.16 12.77
C GLY A 217 12.59 5.12 13.90
N GLU A 218 12.96 5.50 15.12
CA GLU A 218 13.01 4.60 16.30
C GLU A 218 11.70 3.81 16.56
N GLY A 219 10.52 4.33 16.16
CA GLY A 219 9.24 3.62 16.23
C GLY A 219 8.96 2.62 15.09
N ALA A 220 9.69 2.69 13.98
CA ALA A 220 9.56 1.75 12.86
C ALA A 220 10.22 0.39 13.16
N ALA A 221 11.22 0.37 14.05
CA ALA A 221 11.88 -0.86 14.50
C ALA A 221 10.90 -1.78 15.25
N GLU A 222 10.01 -1.22 16.08
CA GLU A 222 9.00 -1.97 16.83
C GLU A 222 7.91 -2.56 15.91
N VAL A 223 7.43 -1.78 14.93
CA VAL A 223 6.48 -2.26 13.91
C VAL A 223 7.13 -3.34 13.02
N THR A 224 8.42 -3.22 12.73
CA THR A 224 9.17 -4.20 11.96
C THR A 224 9.33 -5.50 12.74
N LEU A 225 9.72 -5.43 14.02
CA LEU A 225 9.86 -6.60 14.90
C LEU A 225 8.54 -7.36 15.05
N GLN A 226 7.40 -6.67 15.20
CA GLN A 226 6.10 -7.34 15.27
C GLN A 226 5.75 -8.08 13.97
N SER A 227 6.07 -7.49 12.82
CA SER A 227 5.86 -8.15 11.52
C SER A 227 6.82 -9.32 11.28
N VAL A 228 8.06 -9.23 11.76
CA VAL A 228 9.05 -10.31 11.72
C VAL A 228 8.60 -11.46 12.62
N ARG A 229 8.16 -11.16 13.85
CA ARG A 229 7.59 -12.12 14.79
C ARG A 229 6.43 -12.89 14.15
N ALA A 230 5.43 -12.18 13.62
CA ALA A 230 4.29 -12.80 12.96
C ALA A 230 4.71 -13.68 11.76
N GLY A 231 5.71 -13.24 10.98
CA GLY A 231 6.24 -14.02 9.86
C GLY A 231 6.99 -15.29 10.29
N ILE A 232 7.69 -15.28 11.42
CA ILE A 232 8.34 -16.45 12.00
C ILE A 232 7.28 -17.42 12.56
N GLU A 233 6.32 -16.90 13.33
CA GLU A 233 5.22 -17.68 13.92
C GLU A 233 4.42 -18.41 12.83
N GLU A 234 4.01 -17.71 11.78
CA GLU A 234 3.26 -18.29 10.65
C GLU A 234 4.07 -19.36 9.92
N ARG A 235 5.35 -19.10 9.63
CA ARG A 235 6.21 -20.07 8.93
C ARG A 235 6.42 -21.34 9.77
N MET A 236 6.66 -21.19 11.07
CA MET A 236 6.79 -22.33 11.99
C MET A 236 5.47 -23.10 12.07
N ALA A 237 4.34 -22.42 12.23
CA ALA A 237 3.03 -23.07 12.27
C ALA A 237 2.72 -23.85 10.99
N GLN A 238 3.03 -23.30 9.82
CA GLN A 238 2.87 -23.97 8.52
C GLN A 238 3.76 -25.21 8.41
N ASN A 239 5.04 -25.10 8.78
CA ASN A 239 5.99 -26.21 8.74
C ASN A 239 5.54 -27.37 9.64
N ILE A 240 5.14 -27.07 10.88
CA ILE A 240 4.62 -28.06 11.82
C ILE A 240 3.33 -28.69 11.27
N THR A 241 2.41 -27.88 10.75
CA THR A 241 1.16 -28.38 10.17
C THR A 241 1.42 -29.32 8.99
N GLN A 242 2.37 -29.00 8.10
CA GLN A 242 2.76 -29.89 7.00
C GLN A 242 3.28 -31.24 7.49
N ILE A 243 4.19 -31.23 8.46
CA ILE A 243 4.78 -32.45 9.02
C ILE A 243 3.71 -33.33 9.68
N LEU A 244 2.82 -32.72 10.47
CA LEU A 244 1.74 -33.43 11.15
C LEU A 244 0.68 -33.94 10.17
N SER A 245 0.36 -33.17 9.12
CA SER A 245 -0.67 -33.53 8.14
C SER A 245 -0.42 -34.87 7.45
N ALA A 246 0.85 -35.26 7.26
CA ALA A 246 1.23 -36.54 6.66
C ALA A 246 0.75 -37.75 7.48
N ARG A 247 0.62 -37.60 8.80
CA ARG A 247 0.16 -38.65 9.72
C ARG A 247 -1.30 -38.50 10.12
N VAL A 248 -1.77 -37.27 10.33
CA VAL A 248 -3.08 -37.00 10.93
C VAL A 248 -4.17 -36.68 9.89
N GLY A 249 -3.78 -36.42 8.65
CA GLY A 249 -4.66 -35.99 7.57
C GLY A 249 -4.81 -34.47 7.50
N ALA A 250 -5.13 -33.97 6.30
CA ALA A 250 -5.36 -32.54 6.09
C ALA A 250 -6.55 -32.04 6.93
N GLY A 251 -6.40 -30.89 7.60
CA GLY A 251 -7.45 -30.30 8.44
C GLY A 251 -7.58 -30.89 9.85
N ASN A 252 -6.85 -31.95 10.17
CA ASN A 252 -6.89 -32.62 11.47
C ASN A 252 -5.79 -32.18 12.45
N ALA A 253 -5.01 -31.14 12.12
CA ALA A 253 -4.10 -30.50 13.04
C ALA A 253 -4.30 -28.98 13.02
N ARG A 254 -4.31 -28.37 14.20
CA ARG A 254 -4.22 -26.92 14.38
C ARG A 254 -2.99 -26.61 15.22
N VAL A 255 -2.15 -25.73 14.71
CA VAL A 255 -0.89 -25.38 15.36
C VAL A 255 -0.90 -23.89 15.64
N GLN A 256 -0.64 -23.53 16.89
CA GLN A 256 -0.37 -22.16 17.29
C GLN A 256 1.07 -22.07 17.78
N VAL A 257 1.83 -21.14 17.22
CA VAL A 257 3.18 -20.82 17.65
C VAL A 257 3.19 -19.41 18.21
N SER A 258 3.87 -19.21 19.33
CA SER A 258 4.20 -17.90 19.86
C SER A 258 5.70 -17.79 20.08
N VAL A 259 6.30 -16.73 19.56
CA VAL A 259 7.73 -16.49 19.65
C VAL A 259 7.96 -15.20 20.43
N ASP A 260 8.78 -15.26 21.48
CA ASP A 260 9.29 -14.08 22.16
C ASP A 260 10.67 -13.73 21.60
N LEU A 261 10.79 -12.52 21.03
CA LEU A 261 12.02 -12.05 20.40
C LEU A 261 12.74 -11.04 21.31
N ASN A 262 14.07 -11.04 21.25
CA ASN A 262 14.86 -9.97 21.85
C ASN A 262 14.82 -8.71 20.98
N GLY A 263 14.20 -7.64 21.48
CA GLY A 263 14.11 -6.35 20.79
C GLY A 263 15.30 -5.42 21.07
N GLU A 264 16.19 -5.80 21.97
CA GLU A 264 17.33 -4.97 22.36
C GLU A 264 18.56 -5.30 21.52
N ARG A 265 19.19 -4.26 20.96
CA ARG A 265 20.54 -4.36 20.41
C ARG A 265 21.54 -4.37 21.56
N GLN A 266 22.31 -5.45 21.70
CA GLN A 266 23.31 -5.58 22.76
C GLN A 266 24.72 -5.63 22.17
N VAL A 267 25.61 -4.77 22.67
CA VAL A 267 27.03 -4.78 22.32
C VAL A 267 27.80 -5.36 23.49
N VAL A 268 28.23 -6.62 23.37
CA VAL A 268 29.03 -7.31 24.38
C VAL A 268 30.51 -7.14 24.02
N ARG A 269 31.22 -6.34 24.80
CA ARG A 269 32.68 -6.19 24.68
C ARG A 269 33.37 -7.03 25.76
N GLN A 270 34.12 -8.02 25.32
CA GLN A 270 34.95 -8.85 26.19
C GLN A 270 36.42 -8.55 25.94
N GLN A 271 37.13 -8.19 26.99
CA GLN A 271 38.58 -8.00 26.97
C GLN A 271 39.22 -9.04 27.87
N SER A 272 40.10 -9.86 27.29
CA SER A 272 40.90 -10.84 28.02
C SER A 272 42.38 -10.54 27.85
N PHE A 273 43.16 -10.74 28.90
CA PHE A 273 44.61 -10.58 28.89
C PHE A 273 45.27 -11.93 29.07
N ASP A 274 46.24 -12.26 28.23
CA ASP A 274 47.02 -13.49 28.36
C ASP A 274 48.30 -13.23 29.16
N PRO A 275 48.39 -13.69 30.43
CA PRO A 275 49.59 -13.52 31.24
C PRO A 275 50.80 -14.32 30.73
N ALA A 276 50.67 -15.23 29.77
CA ALA A 276 51.80 -15.92 29.14
C ALA A 276 52.43 -15.09 28.01
N GLN A 277 51.67 -14.22 27.36
CA GLN A 277 52.16 -13.33 26.29
C GLN A 277 52.62 -11.98 26.84
N ARG A 278 53.57 -12.01 27.77
CA ARG A 278 54.24 -10.81 28.26
C ARG A 278 55.46 -10.52 27.39
N VAL A 279 55.44 -9.40 26.69
CA VAL A 279 56.56 -8.93 25.87
C VAL A 279 57.10 -7.66 26.49
N VAL A 280 58.41 -7.58 26.72
CA VAL A 280 59.03 -6.35 27.24
C VAL A 280 58.94 -5.28 26.16
N ARG A 281 58.31 -4.14 26.48
CA ARG A 281 58.18 -2.98 25.60
C ARG A 281 59.35 -2.01 25.77
N SER A 282 59.76 -1.74 27.01
CA SER A 282 60.94 -0.94 27.31
C SER A 282 61.52 -1.28 28.67
N THR A 283 62.84 -1.17 28.79
CA THR A 283 63.59 -1.29 30.03
C THR A 283 64.38 -0.01 30.24
N GLU A 284 64.20 0.64 31.38
CA GLU A 284 64.99 1.80 31.80
C GLU A 284 65.78 1.43 33.05
N THR A 285 67.11 1.44 32.92
CA THR A 285 68.03 1.12 34.01
C THR A 285 68.77 2.40 34.39
N THR A 286 68.57 2.88 35.61
CA THR A 286 69.35 3.98 36.21
C THR A 286 70.29 3.40 37.24
N GLU A 287 71.59 3.49 36.99
CA GLU A 287 72.63 3.16 37.95
C GLU A 287 73.23 4.45 38.50
N GLU A 288 73.03 4.69 39.80
CA GLU A 288 73.69 5.75 40.56
C GLU A 288 74.78 5.09 41.41
N SER A 289 76.05 5.35 41.08
CA SER A 289 77.19 4.96 41.91
C SER A 289 77.82 6.23 42.46
N ASN A 290 77.62 6.48 43.75
CA ASN A 290 78.33 7.53 44.47
C ASN A 290 79.49 6.89 45.23
N GLU A 291 80.70 7.22 44.80
CA GLU A 291 81.93 6.89 45.50
C GLU A 291 82.45 8.17 46.14
N ASP A 292 82.07 8.40 47.40
CA ASP A 292 82.62 9.49 48.19
C ASP A 292 83.97 9.04 48.74
N ARG A 293 85.04 9.40 48.03
CA ARG A 293 86.41 9.35 48.56
C ARG A 293 86.69 10.65 49.29
N GLU A 294 86.62 10.62 50.61
CA GLU A 294 87.20 11.66 51.45
C GLU A 294 88.72 11.58 51.33
N LEU A 295 89.29 12.27 50.33
CA LEU A 295 90.70 12.64 50.36
C LEU A 295 90.86 13.57 51.54
N ALA A 296 91.55 13.12 52.59
CA ALA A 296 91.93 13.92 53.74
C ALA A 296 92.78 15.12 53.30
N ALA A 297 92.12 16.17 52.82
CA ALA A 297 92.70 17.44 52.48
C ALA A 297 92.75 18.27 53.76
N GLY A 298 93.85 18.10 54.49
CA GLY A 298 94.35 19.08 55.45
C GLY A 298 93.70 19.05 56.82
N GLU A 299 94.10 18.07 57.64
CA GLU A 299 94.24 18.33 59.08
C GLU A 299 95.70 18.73 59.37
N VAL A 300 95.92 20.02 59.62
CA VAL A 300 97.18 20.55 60.17
C VAL A 300 97.27 20.18 61.64
N GLY A 301 97.53 18.90 61.92
CA GLY A 301 97.90 18.39 63.23
C GLY A 301 99.41 18.35 63.41
N VAL A 302 99.88 18.67 64.62
CA VAL A 302 101.28 18.81 65.06
C VAL A 302 102.20 17.58 64.91
N ASN A 303 101.82 16.56 64.15
CA ASN A 303 102.63 15.35 63.90
C ASN A 303 103.76 15.52 62.86
N GLY A 304 103.90 16.70 62.24
CA GLY A 304 104.97 16.98 61.28
C GLY A 304 106.37 17.23 61.87
N ASN A 305 106.57 17.13 63.20
CA ASN A 305 107.85 17.50 63.84
C ASN A 305 108.37 16.48 64.87
N ILE A 306 108.03 15.20 64.73
CA ILE A 306 108.63 14.13 65.55
C ILE A 306 109.75 13.43 64.75
N PRO A 307 110.98 13.37 65.25
CA PRO A 307 112.08 12.64 64.61
C PRO A 307 111.74 11.15 64.43
N ALA A 308 112.19 10.57 63.32
CA ALA A 308 111.83 9.23 62.82
C ALA A 308 112.15 8.05 63.77
N GLU A 309 112.82 8.27 64.90
CA GLU A 309 113.18 7.22 65.87
C GLU A 309 112.06 6.90 66.88
N LEU A 310 110.93 7.62 66.87
CA LEU A 310 109.75 7.30 67.70
C LEU A 310 108.50 6.87 66.91
N ALA A 311 108.62 6.63 65.59
CA ALA A 311 107.51 6.32 64.70
C ALA A 311 107.30 4.81 64.45
N ASP A 312 107.54 3.96 65.45
CA ASP A 312 107.20 2.53 65.34
C ASP A 312 105.83 2.30 66.00
N GLY A 313 104.81 2.06 65.18
CA GLY A 313 103.46 1.69 65.63
C GLY A 313 102.33 2.68 65.34
N ALA A 314 102.34 3.40 64.22
CA ALA A 314 101.15 4.06 63.69
C ALA A 314 100.74 3.42 62.36
N ASP A 315 100.02 2.30 62.44
CA ASP A 315 99.22 1.78 61.34
C ASP A 315 98.28 2.90 60.87
N ALA A 316 98.40 3.27 59.59
CA ALA A 316 97.49 4.19 58.93
C ALA A 316 96.12 3.53 58.82
N GLU A 317 95.26 3.78 59.80
CA GLU A 317 93.89 3.30 59.82
C GLU A 317 93.05 4.02 58.76
N GLY A 318 92.64 3.22 57.78
CA GLY A 318 91.66 3.42 56.71
C GLY A 318 90.99 4.79 56.54
N GLY A 319 91.22 5.40 55.37
CA GLY A 319 90.24 6.32 54.78
C GLY A 319 88.91 5.57 54.61
N ASN A 320 87.85 6.10 55.22
CA ASN A 320 86.53 5.49 55.18
C ASN A 320 85.89 5.80 53.82
N SER A 321 86.01 4.89 52.85
CA SER A 321 85.30 5.01 51.57
C SER A 321 83.87 4.54 51.73
N ASN A 322 82.91 5.45 51.58
CA ASN A 322 81.50 5.10 51.58
C ASN A 322 81.03 4.99 50.11
N THR A 323 80.90 3.76 49.64
CA THR A 323 80.34 3.48 48.31
C THR A 323 78.86 3.21 48.44
N SER A 324 78.04 4.05 47.81
CA SER A 324 76.59 3.85 47.73
C SER A 324 76.22 3.59 46.27
N GLU A 325 75.86 2.35 45.98
CA GLU A 325 75.32 1.94 44.69
C GLU A 325 73.80 1.84 44.77
N ARG A 326 73.11 2.46 43.82
CA ARG A 326 71.66 2.38 43.66
C ARG A 326 71.32 2.08 42.21
N THR A 327 70.89 0.85 41.97
CA THR A 327 70.33 0.45 40.67
C THR A 327 68.81 0.51 40.75
N ARG A 328 68.19 1.23 39.82
CA ARG A 328 66.74 1.27 39.58
C ARG A 328 66.47 0.72 38.18
N GLU A 329 65.75 -0.40 38.09
CA GLU A 329 65.29 -0.95 36.82
C GLU A 329 63.76 -0.82 36.73
N ILE A 330 63.28 -0.22 35.65
CA ILE A 330 61.85 -0.11 35.32
C ILE A 330 61.61 -0.89 34.04
N VAL A 331 60.88 -2.01 34.13
CA VAL A 331 60.51 -2.84 32.99
C VAL A 331 59.03 -2.63 32.66
N ASN A 332 58.76 -2.08 31.48
CA ASN A 332 57.42 -1.94 30.94
C ASN A 332 57.10 -3.18 30.09
N TYR A 333 55.99 -3.84 30.40
CA TYR A 333 55.48 -4.98 29.64
C TYR A 333 54.29 -4.57 28.79
N GLU A 334 54.22 -5.08 27.58
CA GLU A 334 53.00 -5.17 26.80
C GLU A 334 52.43 -6.59 27.05
N ILE A 335 51.17 -6.66 27.47
CA ILE A 335 50.48 -7.93 27.71
C ILE A 335 49.58 -8.19 26.50
N GLY A 336 49.69 -9.38 25.91
CA GLY A 336 48.78 -9.80 24.85
C GLY A 336 47.32 -9.62 25.31
N LYS A 337 46.57 -8.79 24.58
CA LYS A 337 45.13 -8.61 24.79
C LYS A 337 44.34 -9.20 23.64
N THR A 338 43.28 -9.91 23.95
CA THR A 338 42.26 -10.31 22.98
C THR A 338 41.00 -9.52 23.30
N GLU A 339 40.57 -8.72 22.34
CA GLU A 339 39.34 -7.93 22.42
C GLU A 339 38.32 -8.54 21.46
N SER A 340 37.20 -8.98 22.00
CA SER A 340 36.08 -9.50 21.23
C SER A 340 34.89 -8.57 21.41
N GLU A 341 34.39 -8.01 20.31
CA GLU A 341 33.16 -7.24 20.29
C GLU A 341 32.10 -8.08 19.57
N THR A 342 31.08 -8.51 20.31
CA THR A 342 29.94 -9.24 19.75
C THR A 342 28.73 -8.32 19.75
N ILE A 343 28.25 -7.98 18.55
CA ILE A 343 27.04 -7.19 18.36
C ILE A 343 25.88 -8.17 18.17
N ARG A 344 24.94 -8.18 19.10
CA ARG A 344 23.68 -8.92 19.00
C ARG A 344 22.62 -7.98 18.45
N GLU A 345 22.21 -8.25 17.22
CA GLU A 345 21.12 -7.54 16.57
C GLU A 345 19.76 -8.01 17.12
N PRO A 346 18.73 -7.15 17.13
CA PRO A 346 17.41 -7.52 17.59
C PRO A 346 16.79 -8.57 16.66
N GLY A 347 16.00 -9.50 17.23
CA GLY A 347 15.35 -10.59 16.51
C GLY A 347 15.81 -12.00 16.91
N GLU A 348 16.71 -12.14 17.88
CA GLU A 348 17.04 -13.44 18.48
C GLU A 348 15.83 -14.02 19.22
N VAL A 349 15.57 -15.32 19.07
CA VAL A 349 14.48 -16.01 19.77
C VAL A 349 14.85 -16.20 21.24
N ARG A 350 14.15 -15.51 22.14
CA ARG A 350 14.32 -15.63 23.59
C ARG A 350 13.59 -16.86 24.12
N ARG A 351 12.37 -17.09 23.65
CA ARG A 351 11.53 -18.22 24.08
C ARG A 351 10.53 -18.60 22.99
N LEU A 352 10.30 -19.89 22.84
CA LEU A 352 9.30 -20.47 21.96
C LEU A 352 8.19 -21.16 22.75
N SER A 353 6.94 -20.96 22.35
CA SER A 353 5.80 -21.70 22.88
C SER A 353 4.96 -22.25 21.72
N VAL A 354 4.80 -23.56 21.70
CA VAL A 354 4.07 -24.27 20.64
C VAL A 354 2.93 -25.07 21.26
N ALA A 355 1.71 -24.80 20.80
CA ALA A 355 0.54 -25.58 21.13
C ALA A 355 0.03 -26.26 19.86
N VAL A 356 -0.03 -27.59 19.90
CA VAL A 356 -0.54 -28.41 18.81
C VAL A 356 -1.80 -29.11 19.27
N LEU A 357 -2.86 -28.94 18.51
CA LEU A 357 -4.11 -29.66 18.72
C LEU A 357 -4.34 -30.62 17.56
N VAL A 358 -4.55 -31.90 17.87
CA VAL A 358 -4.73 -32.95 16.89
C VAL A 358 -6.11 -33.57 17.03
N ASN A 359 -6.81 -33.75 15.91
CA ASN A 359 -8.11 -34.40 15.90
C ASN A 359 -7.98 -35.90 16.24
N GLY A 360 -9.03 -36.46 16.83
CA GLY A 360 -9.10 -37.89 17.12
C GLY A 360 -9.18 -38.75 15.86
N ILE A 361 -9.27 -40.06 16.07
CA ILE A 361 -9.42 -41.05 15.00
C ILE A 361 -10.91 -41.36 14.86
N TYR A 362 -11.41 -41.31 13.64
CA TYR A 362 -12.78 -41.71 13.31
C TYR A 362 -12.75 -43.10 12.70
N ASN A 363 -13.31 -44.07 13.41
CA ASN A 363 -13.46 -45.43 12.91
C ASN A 363 -14.87 -45.58 12.35
N ILE A 364 -14.99 -46.05 11.11
CA ILE A 364 -16.29 -46.37 10.51
C ILE A 364 -16.56 -47.84 10.86
N ALA A 365 -17.56 -48.08 11.72
CA ALA A 365 -18.00 -49.44 12.01
C ALA A 365 -18.78 -50.02 10.81
N ASP A 366 -18.90 -51.36 10.75
CA ASP A 366 -19.56 -52.07 9.64
C ASP A 366 -21.05 -51.68 9.43
N ASN A 367 -21.65 -51.00 10.40
CA ASN A 367 -23.01 -50.46 10.37
C ASN A 367 -23.10 -49.02 9.80
N GLY A 368 -21.97 -48.42 9.39
CA GLY A 368 -21.90 -47.04 8.91
C GLY A 368 -21.89 -45.98 10.04
N GLU A 369 -21.81 -46.39 11.30
CA GLU A 369 -21.69 -45.50 12.45
C GLU A 369 -20.22 -45.07 12.61
N VAL A 370 -20.01 -43.77 12.80
CA VAL A 370 -18.67 -43.19 12.97
C VAL A 370 -18.39 -43.10 14.46
N ASP A 371 -17.52 -43.98 14.96
CA ASP A 371 -17.05 -43.95 16.34
C ASP A 371 -15.83 -43.04 16.47
N TYR A 372 -15.86 -42.17 17.48
CA TYR A 372 -14.79 -41.21 17.76
C TYR A 372 -13.92 -41.75 18.89
N ALA A 373 -12.64 -41.96 18.61
CA ALA A 373 -11.64 -42.29 19.60
C ALA A 373 -10.61 -41.17 19.71
N GLU A 374 -10.26 -40.80 20.95
CA GLU A 374 -9.07 -39.98 21.21
C GLU A 374 -7.81 -40.76 20.82
N ARG A 375 -6.74 -40.03 20.47
CA ARG A 375 -5.46 -40.66 20.11
C ARG A 375 -4.79 -41.24 21.35
N ASP A 376 -4.08 -42.34 21.14
CA ASP A 376 -3.30 -42.97 22.19
C ASP A 376 -2.17 -42.04 22.68
N ALA A 377 -1.90 -42.08 23.99
CA ALA A 377 -0.87 -41.27 24.65
C ALA A 377 0.52 -41.54 24.08
N GLU A 378 0.80 -42.78 23.65
CA GLU A 378 2.07 -43.13 23.01
C GLU A 378 2.22 -42.48 21.62
N GLU A 379 1.12 -42.32 20.87
CA GLU A 379 1.14 -41.58 19.61
C GLU A 379 1.33 -40.08 19.85
N LEU A 380 0.66 -39.51 20.86
CA LEU A 380 0.83 -38.09 21.22
C LEU A 380 2.27 -37.77 21.62
N ALA A 381 2.94 -38.63 22.40
CA ALA A 381 4.34 -38.46 22.77
C ALA A 381 5.28 -38.46 21.55
N ARG A 382 5.01 -39.32 20.55
CA ARG A 382 5.76 -39.33 19.29
C ARG A 382 5.54 -38.08 18.45
N LEU A 383 4.31 -37.57 18.40
CA LEU A 383 3.99 -36.33 17.72
C LEU A 383 4.66 -35.13 18.41
N GLU A 384 4.68 -35.12 19.75
CA GLU A 384 5.39 -34.10 20.53
C GLU A 384 6.89 -34.09 20.21
N GLU A 385 7.54 -35.25 20.17
CA GLU A 385 8.97 -35.35 19.83
C GLU A 385 9.26 -34.86 18.40
N LEU A 386 8.37 -35.18 17.47
CA LEU A 386 8.47 -34.70 16.09
C LEU A 386 8.36 -33.18 16.01
N VAL A 387 7.45 -32.59 16.78
CA VAL A 387 7.29 -31.13 16.86
C VAL A 387 8.53 -30.50 17.49
N LYS A 388 9.05 -31.04 18.59
CA LYS A 388 10.29 -30.57 19.25
C LYS A 388 11.48 -30.55 18.28
N SER A 389 11.66 -31.63 17.52
CA SER A 389 12.72 -31.70 16.50
C SER A 389 12.51 -30.71 15.35
N ALA A 390 11.26 -30.45 14.94
CA ALA A 390 10.97 -29.56 13.83
C ALA A 390 11.19 -28.07 14.17
N VAL A 391 10.99 -27.69 15.43
CA VAL A 391 11.11 -26.28 15.88
C VAL A 391 12.49 -25.95 16.45
N GLY A 392 13.35 -26.96 16.66
CA GLY A 392 14.64 -26.78 17.32
C GLY A 392 14.47 -26.41 18.79
N PHE A 393 13.64 -27.18 19.49
CA PHE A 393 13.36 -27.03 20.92
C PHE A 393 14.64 -26.95 21.75
N ASP A 394 14.72 -25.97 22.63
CA ASP A 394 15.84 -25.80 23.55
C ASP A 394 15.32 -25.62 24.99
N GLU A 395 15.67 -26.56 25.86
CA GLU A 395 15.30 -26.53 27.28
C GLU A 395 15.99 -25.38 28.02
N ALA A 396 17.21 -25.00 27.61
CA ALA A 396 17.95 -23.90 28.21
C ALA A 396 17.33 -22.53 27.89
N ARG A 397 16.62 -22.40 26.76
CA ARG A 397 15.81 -21.21 26.42
C ARG A 397 14.48 -21.15 27.17
N GLY A 398 14.04 -22.25 27.78
CA GLY A 398 12.74 -22.36 28.43
C GLY A 398 11.59 -22.50 27.43
N ASP A 399 11.85 -23.18 26.30
CA ASP A 399 10.82 -23.46 25.30
C ASP A 399 9.77 -24.44 25.86
N ILE A 400 8.53 -24.33 25.40
CA ILE A 400 7.42 -25.20 25.82
C ILE A 400 6.69 -25.73 24.59
N VAL A 401 6.50 -27.05 24.53
CA VAL A 401 5.73 -27.72 23.48
C VAL A 401 4.65 -28.56 24.16
N SER A 402 3.40 -28.39 23.74
CA SER A 402 2.26 -29.17 24.22
C SER A 402 1.48 -29.72 23.03
N VAL A 403 1.20 -31.02 23.05
CA VAL A 403 0.36 -31.68 22.05
C VAL A 403 -0.82 -32.32 22.76
N ASP A 404 -2.04 -31.97 22.33
CA ASP A 404 -3.27 -32.51 22.91
C ASP A 404 -4.22 -33.03 21.82
N SER A 405 -5.06 -34.00 22.16
CA SER A 405 -6.07 -34.55 21.25
C SER A 405 -7.46 -34.13 21.67
N LEU A 406 -8.15 -33.37 20.82
CA LEU A 406 -9.54 -32.98 21.06
C LEU A 406 -10.36 -33.13 19.79
N ARG A 407 -11.66 -33.42 19.96
CA ARG A 407 -12.61 -33.52 18.85
C ARG A 407 -12.82 -32.16 18.20
N PHE A 408 -12.66 -32.09 16.88
CA PHE A 408 -12.97 -30.88 16.14
C PHE A 408 -14.47 -30.82 15.83
N MET A 409 -15.07 -29.64 16.04
CA MET A 409 -16.41 -29.34 15.53
C MET A 409 -16.28 -29.02 14.04
N ASP A 410 -16.88 -29.87 13.21
CA ASP A 410 -16.90 -29.65 11.77
C ASP A 410 -18.04 -28.69 11.43
N TYR A 411 -17.71 -27.44 11.13
CA TYR A 411 -18.67 -26.44 10.66
C TYR A 411 -18.99 -26.61 9.15
N SER A 412 -18.37 -27.58 8.46
CA SER A 412 -18.60 -27.80 7.03
C SER A 412 -19.89 -28.57 6.71
N MET A 413 -20.63 -29.03 7.73
CA MET A 413 -21.90 -29.76 7.55
C MET A 413 -23.18 -28.89 7.59
N ASP A 414 -23.08 -27.56 7.53
CA ASP A 414 -24.26 -26.66 7.45
C ASP A 414 -24.20 -25.68 6.26
N VAL A 415 -23.57 -26.09 5.17
CA VAL A 415 -23.88 -25.51 3.85
C VAL A 415 -24.80 -26.50 3.17
N GLY A 416 -26.10 -26.39 3.49
CA GLY A 416 -27.15 -27.18 2.84
C GLY A 416 -27.03 -27.11 1.32
N ASP A 417 -27.49 -28.17 0.66
CA ASP A 417 -27.53 -28.29 -0.80
C ASP A 417 -27.94 -26.96 -1.47
N PRO A 418 -27.28 -26.55 -2.56
CA PRO A 418 -27.58 -25.28 -3.22
C PRO A 418 -29.08 -25.20 -3.53
N VAL A 419 -29.74 -24.22 -2.92
CA VAL A 419 -31.18 -23.97 -3.09
C VAL A 419 -31.43 -23.69 -4.57
N ARG A 420 -31.86 -24.72 -5.31
CA ARG A 420 -32.30 -24.55 -6.69
C ARG A 420 -33.53 -23.63 -6.65
N PRO A 421 -33.55 -22.52 -7.40
CA PRO A 421 -34.70 -21.64 -7.41
C PRO A 421 -35.93 -22.45 -7.81
N SER A 422 -36.94 -22.45 -6.94
CA SER A 422 -38.21 -23.12 -7.19
C SER A 422 -38.83 -22.58 -8.49
N MET A 423 -39.49 -23.44 -9.27
CA MET A 423 -40.23 -23.05 -10.48
C MET A 423 -41.18 -21.87 -10.22
N GLY A 424 -41.72 -21.73 -9.00
CA GLY A 424 -42.56 -20.59 -8.62
C GLY A 424 -41.83 -19.25 -8.57
N GLN A 425 -40.53 -19.26 -8.25
CA GLN A 425 -39.71 -18.05 -8.11
C GLN A 425 -39.32 -17.50 -9.49
N LEU A 426 -38.94 -18.39 -10.42
CA LEU A 426 -38.70 -18.05 -11.84
C LEU A 426 -39.94 -17.47 -12.53
N VAL A 427 -41.15 -17.97 -12.20
CA VAL A 427 -42.40 -17.45 -12.76
C VAL A 427 -42.73 -16.06 -12.20
N SER A 428 -42.47 -15.81 -10.92
CA SER A 428 -42.74 -14.51 -10.29
C SER A 428 -41.82 -13.40 -10.83
N GLU A 429 -40.56 -13.73 -11.09
CA GLU A 429 -39.56 -12.77 -11.57
C GLU A 429 -39.76 -12.40 -13.05
N HIS A 430 -40.32 -13.32 -13.85
CA HIS A 430 -40.60 -13.10 -15.27
C HIS A 430 -42.09 -12.87 -15.60
N PHE A 431 -42.96 -12.72 -14.60
CA PHE A 431 -44.40 -12.51 -14.82
C PHE A 431 -44.68 -11.25 -15.68
N GLY A 432 -43.91 -10.18 -15.47
CA GLY A 432 -44.06 -8.93 -16.22
C GLY A 432 -43.69 -9.04 -17.70
N SER A 433 -42.70 -9.86 -18.06
CA SER A 433 -42.31 -10.07 -19.46
C SER A 433 -43.27 -11.04 -20.18
N ILE A 434 -43.73 -12.07 -19.49
CA ILE A 434 -44.74 -13.02 -20.00
C ILE A 434 -46.06 -12.29 -20.27
N LEU A 435 -46.52 -11.44 -19.34
CA LEU A 435 -47.78 -10.69 -19.50
C LEU A 435 -47.72 -9.72 -20.69
N ARG A 436 -46.58 -9.05 -20.91
CA ARG A 436 -46.38 -8.17 -22.08
C ARG A 436 -46.42 -8.96 -23.40
N GLY A 437 -45.84 -10.16 -23.44
CA GLY A 437 -45.90 -11.04 -24.61
C GLY A 437 -47.32 -11.50 -24.94
N VAL A 438 -48.09 -11.90 -23.92
CA VAL A 438 -49.51 -12.29 -24.09
C VAL A 438 -50.37 -11.12 -24.55
N MET A 439 -50.15 -9.92 -24.00
CA MET A 439 -50.89 -8.71 -24.42
C MET A 439 -50.57 -8.31 -25.85
N ALA A 440 -49.31 -8.39 -26.29
CA ALA A 440 -48.94 -8.13 -27.68
C ALA A 440 -49.62 -9.12 -28.63
N LEU A 441 -49.68 -10.40 -28.27
CA LEU A 441 -50.34 -11.43 -29.06
C LEU A 441 -51.86 -11.22 -29.13
N ALA A 442 -52.50 -10.86 -28.02
CA ALA A 442 -53.92 -10.51 -27.99
C ALA A 442 -54.24 -9.31 -28.90
N LEU A 443 -53.37 -8.30 -28.92
CA LEU A 443 -53.51 -7.10 -29.74
C LEU A 443 -53.38 -7.41 -31.24
N VAL A 444 -52.41 -8.25 -31.62
CA VAL A 444 -52.26 -8.76 -33.01
C VAL A 444 -53.50 -9.55 -33.43
N THR A 445 -54.02 -10.40 -32.55
CA THR A 445 -55.21 -11.22 -32.82
C THR A 445 -56.47 -10.35 -32.98
N ALA A 446 -56.60 -9.29 -32.17
CA ALA A 446 -57.68 -8.32 -32.31
C ALA A 446 -57.58 -7.51 -33.61
N ILE A 447 -56.38 -7.09 -34.02
CA ILE A 447 -56.17 -6.38 -35.29
C ILE A 447 -56.52 -7.29 -36.49
N LEU A 448 -56.10 -8.56 -36.48
CA LEU A 448 -56.48 -9.52 -37.51
C LEU A 448 -57.99 -9.81 -37.51
N GLY A 449 -58.58 -9.99 -36.32
CA GLY A 449 -59.99 -10.37 -36.16
C GLY A 449 -60.97 -9.24 -36.48
N PHE A 450 -60.65 -8.00 -36.11
CA PHE A 450 -61.53 -6.84 -36.23
C PHE A 450 -61.21 -5.93 -37.43
N GLY A 451 -59.94 -5.87 -37.87
CA GLY A 451 -59.52 -5.04 -39.01
C GLY A 451 -59.61 -5.74 -40.36
N VAL A 452 -59.17 -7.00 -40.45
CA VAL A 452 -59.04 -7.71 -41.73
C VAL A 452 -60.36 -8.38 -42.16
N ARG A 453 -61.13 -8.93 -41.22
CA ARG A 453 -62.42 -9.58 -41.51
C ARG A 453 -63.48 -8.69 -42.17
N PRO A 454 -63.71 -7.42 -41.78
CA PRO A 454 -64.71 -6.59 -42.46
C PRO A 454 -64.26 -6.15 -43.86
N LEU A 455 -62.95 -6.02 -44.12
CA LEU A 455 -62.41 -5.66 -45.44
C LEU A 455 -62.49 -6.82 -46.44
N MET A 456 -62.26 -8.07 -46.02
CA MET A 456 -62.45 -9.25 -46.90
C MET A 456 -63.92 -9.49 -47.24
N ARG A 457 -64.85 -9.18 -46.34
CA ARG A 457 -66.30 -9.30 -46.62
C ARG A 457 -66.81 -8.26 -47.60
N GLN A 458 -66.19 -7.08 -47.69
CA GLN A 458 -66.55 -6.06 -48.68
C GLN A 458 -65.96 -6.34 -50.08
N LEU A 459 -64.86 -7.10 -50.17
CA LEU A 459 -64.26 -7.51 -51.44
C LEU A 459 -64.93 -8.74 -52.07
N GLN A 460 -65.76 -9.49 -51.33
CA GLN A 460 -66.54 -10.63 -51.86
C GLN A 460 -67.95 -10.25 -52.34
N THR A 461 -68.41 -9.02 -52.10
CA THR A 461 -69.72 -8.53 -52.58
C THR A 461 -69.63 -7.63 -53.82
N ALA A 462 -68.45 -7.49 -54.44
CA ALA A 462 -68.27 -6.66 -55.64
C ALA A 462 -67.74 -7.46 -56.84
N GLY A 463 -68.68 -8.07 -57.58
CA GLY A 463 -68.59 -8.40 -59.02
C GLY A 463 -68.61 -9.90 -59.36
N PRO A 464 -69.09 -10.34 -60.55
CA PRO A 464 -69.56 -9.57 -61.73
C PRO A 464 -70.87 -10.05 -62.41
N GLY A 465 -71.49 -9.16 -63.21
CA GLY A 465 -72.00 -9.49 -64.56
C GLY A 465 -73.47 -9.85 -64.79
N THR A 466 -74.14 -9.07 -65.68
CA THR A 466 -74.99 -9.45 -66.85
C THR A 466 -76.08 -8.38 -67.06
N ALA A 467 -76.03 -7.50 -68.07
CA ALA A 467 -76.18 -7.65 -69.53
C ALA A 467 -77.65 -7.76 -70.03
N LEU A 468 -78.10 -6.68 -70.71
CA LEU A 468 -79.06 -6.56 -71.84
C LEU A 468 -80.40 -7.33 -71.88
N ALA A 469 -81.51 -6.59 -72.15
CA ALA A 469 -82.32 -6.73 -73.39
C ALA A 469 -83.53 -5.76 -73.48
N VAL A 470 -83.41 -4.76 -74.36
CA VAL A 470 -84.28 -4.39 -75.51
C VAL A 470 -85.84 -4.47 -75.46
N ALA A 471 -86.43 -3.29 -75.79
CA ALA A 471 -87.63 -2.94 -76.60
C ALA A 471 -89.08 -3.12 -76.12
N GLY A 472 -89.78 -1.98 -76.02
CA GLY A 472 -90.74 -1.56 -77.08
C GLY A 472 -92.22 -1.39 -76.70
N GLY A 473 -92.76 -0.18 -76.93
CA GLY A 473 -94.17 0.04 -77.34
C GLY A 473 -95.05 0.89 -76.42
N GLY A 474 -95.43 2.10 -76.87
CA GLY A 474 -96.42 2.99 -76.25
C GLY A 474 -96.23 4.44 -76.66
#